data_AF-A0A848V754-F1
#
_entry.id   AF-A0A848V754-F1
#
_cell.length_a   1.000
_cell.length_b   1.000
_cell.length_c   1.000
_cell.angle_alpha   90.00
_cell.angle_beta   90.00
_cell.angle_gamma   90.00
#
_symmetry.space_group_name_H-M   'P 1'
#
loop_
_entity.id
_entity.type
_entity.pdbx_description
1 polymer ?
#
loop_
_entity_poly.entity_id
_entity_poly.type
_entity_poly.pdbx_seq_one_letter_code
_entity_poly.pdbx_strand_id
1 'polypeptide(L)'
;MKKFMFLAASSLAIIASPAMADDGVWYLRGNIGAGAHTDVEFKNSTFVGDAQSKTDPTGSIGIGYEFGDDSIFANWRLELDGDSLWTDMGSIGDQANSFLKLRTNSVMLNAIYDIDTDSRFVPYIGAGAGFIQTSVNAQAGDFLGTPGGGVVNNRACNGPLGSFCQARDKDSNIGVQGLFGFGIDLSDNLTWDTHYSYKRVMDDVDFDYSITGPRGDVLNQVGELDNVGMHSLVTGFRLKFGTSTPTYDPPPPPPPPPPPPKPKMYTCDDGVTKVTNRANCPAPPPPPPPPPPPPPQYFDCPDGSRTTDPAFCQAVVAPVASYNDCGASNVAIFNVPVNQTPKQMSRLGTMPEFGDSHGLTPAQFYEKLQARYNANATDRAYLNYLFKSMGYANGFTDANAGMFSEEVLPVGTSGMLGLGEAHHYEYSVLPSSDRDRQAFRIQSANGSVIHFMKTCGNYMYACN
;
A
#
# COMPACT_ATOMS: atom_id res chain seq x y z
N MET A 1 38.37 10.87 -3.00
CA MET A 1 38.75 9.44 -3.13
C MET A 1 37.78 8.67 -2.24
N LYS A 2 36.96 7.69 -2.64
CA LYS A 2 36.95 6.73 -3.75
C LYS A 2 35.51 6.54 -4.25
N LYS A 3 35.40 6.21 -5.54
CA LYS A 3 34.18 5.86 -6.27
C LYS A 3 33.62 4.53 -5.76
N PHE A 4 32.34 4.47 -5.41
CA PHE A 4 31.56 3.23 -5.43
C PHE A 4 30.56 3.32 -6.58
N MET A 5 31.05 3.05 -7.78
CA MET A 5 30.21 2.54 -8.87
C MET A 5 29.94 1.07 -8.51
N PHE A 6 28.71 0.74 -8.17
CA PHE A 6 28.29 -0.66 -8.12
C PHE A 6 27.76 -1.06 -9.50
N LEU A 7 28.44 -2.07 -10.04
CA LEU A 7 28.08 -2.83 -11.23
C LEU A 7 26.65 -3.35 -11.11
N ALA A 8 25.80 -2.98 -12.08
CA ALA A 8 24.60 -3.73 -12.40
C ALA A 8 24.52 -3.81 -13.93
N ALA A 9 25.31 -4.70 -14.55
CA ALA A 9 25.11 -5.16 -15.94
C ALA A 9 26.11 -6.23 -16.44
N SER A 10 27.21 -6.56 -15.74
CA SER A 10 28.25 -7.41 -16.34
C SER A 10 28.99 -8.28 -15.34
N SER A 11 28.29 -9.29 -14.81
CA SER A 11 28.90 -10.44 -14.14
C SER A 11 27.95 -11.64 -14.16
N LEU A 12 27.52 -12.00 -15.38
CA LEU A 12 26.82 -13.26 -15.68
C LEU A 12 27.80 -14.40 -16.02
N ALA A 13 29.08 -14.24 -15.67
CA ALA A 13 30.10 -15.25 -15.93
C ALA A 13 31.09 -15.28 -14.75
N ILE A 14 31.46 -16.50 -14.36
CA ILE A 14 32.46 -16.89 -13.36
C ILE A 14 31.90 -17.06 -11.93
N ILE A 15 31.13 -18.13 -11.73
CA ILE A 15 31.42 -19.11 -10.68
C ILE A 15 31.27 -20.49 -11.33
N ALA A 16 32.36 -20.98 -11.94
CA ALA A 16 32.49 -22.39 -12.28
C ALA A 16 32.87 -23.15 -10.99
N SER A 17 32.19 -24.27 -10.77
CA SER A 17 32.18 -25.11 -9.57
C SER A 17 33.54 -25.38 -8.93
N PRO A 18 33.57 -25.53 -7.59
CA PRO A 18 34.16 -26.71 -6.98
C PRO A 18 33.04 -27.73 -6.76
N ALA A 19 33.23 -28.94 -7.27
CA ALA A 19 32.58 -30.12 -6.72
C ALA A 19 33.07 -30.26 -5.26
N MET A 20 32.33 -29.69 -4.33
CA MET A 20 32.46 -29.99 -2.90
C MET A 20 31.51 -31.15 -2.64
N ALA A 21 32.08 -32.31 -2.34
CA ALA A 21 31.36 -33.44 -1.78
C ALA A 21 31.03 -33.13 -0.31
N ASP A 22 30.11 -32.20 -0.11
CA ASP A 22 29.57 -31.79 1.18
C ASP A 22 28.06 -31.63 0.93
N ASP A 23 27.20 -32.28 1.71
CA ASP A 23 25.76 -32.52 1.39
C ASP A 23 24.90 -31.23 1.21
N GLY A 24 25.49 -30.05 1.25
CA GLY A 24 24.80 -28.77 1.10
C GLY A 24 24.88 -28.14 -0.29
N VAL A 25 24.00 -27.16 -0.52
CA VAL A 25 23.77 -26.53 -1.82
C VAL A 25 23.92 -25.02 -1.71
N TRP A 26 24.80 -24.43 -2.53
CA TRP A 26 24.90 -22.97 -2.64
C TRP A 26 23.76 -22.42 -3.48
N TYR A 27 23.30 -21.21 -3.16
CA TYR A 27 22.28 -20.55 -3.95
C TYR A 27 22.50 -19.04 -4.05
N LEU A 28 21.95 -18.45 -5.11
CA LEU A 28 21.83 -17.00 -5.30
C LEU A 28 20.34 -16.62 -5.27
N ARG A 29 19.99 -15.56 -4.55
CA ARG A 29 18.63 -15.04 -4.41
C ARG A 29 18.58 -13.58 -4.85
N GLY A 30 17.58 -13.21 -5.62
CA GLY A 30 17.37 -11.83 -6.09
C GLY A 30 15.91 -11.47 -6.07
N ASN A 31 15.56 -10.47 -5.26
CA ASN A 31 14.18 -10.06 -5.01
C ASN A 31 14.02 -8.55 -5.18
N ILE A 32 12.79 -8.16 -5.54
CA ILE A 32 12.33 -6.78 -5.57
C ILE A 32 11.02 -6.68 -4.82
N GLY A 33 10.67 -5.50 -4.34
CA GLY A 33 9.39 -5.31 -3.68
C GLY A 33 9.22 -3.90 -3.16
N ALA A 34 8.52 -3.81 -2.04
CA ALA A 34 8.22 -2.55 -1.40
C ALA A 34 8.55 -2.63 0.09
N GLY A 35 8.95 -1.49 0.66
CA GLY A 35 9.21 -1.36 2.08
C GLY A 35 8.95 0.05 2.58
N ALA A 36 8.97 0.20 3.88
CA ALA A 36 8.75 1.46 4.58
C ALA A 36 9.67 1.48 5.80
N HIS A 37 10.21 2.65 6.13
CA HIS A 37 10.82 2.84 7.44
C HIS A 37 9.71 2.90 8.50
N THR A 38 10.04 2.66 9.77
CA THR A 38 9.12 3.01 10.86
C THR A 38 9.07 4.52 11.01
N ASP A 39 8.09 5.02 11.75
CA ASP A 39 8.10 6.41 12.17
C ASP A 39 9.37 6.67 13.00
N VAL A 40 10.05 7.77 12.67
CA VAL A 40 11.32 8.16 13.29
C VAL A 40 11.13 9.43 14.09
N GLU A 41 11.79 9.48 15.26
CA GLU A 41 11.79 10.62 16.15
C GLU A 41 13.16 11.28 16.13
N PHE A 42 13.18 12.60 15.99
CA PHE A 42 14.40 13.40 16.08
C PHE A 42 14.76 13.68 17.55
N LYS A 43 15.91 13.19 17.99
CA LYS A 43 16.50 13.50 19.30
C LYS A 43 17.64 14.50 19.18
N ASN A 44 17.82 15.29 20.23
CA ASN A 44 18.97 16.20 20.39
C ASN A 44 19.23 17.11 19.18
N SER A 45 18.21 17.40 18.37
CA SER A 45 18.34 18.12 17.12
C SER A 45 17.41 19.34 17.05
N THR A 46 17.61 20.17 16.03
CA THR A 46 16.75 21.33 15.75
C THR A 46 15.52 20.95 14.90
N PHE A 47 15.47 19.73 14.37
CA PHE A 47 14.26 19.22 13.76
C PHE A 47 13.27 18.80 14.85
N VAL A 48 12.01 19.23 14.72
CA VAL A 48 10.97 18.97 15.72
C VAL A 48 9.72 18.40 15.04
N GLY A 49 9.25 17.27 15.56
CA GLY A 49 8.07 16.56 15.07
C GLY A 49 8.41 15.25 14.38
N ASP A 50 7.38 14.41 14.20
CA ASP A 50 7.52 13.10 13.59
C ASP A 50 7.50 13.19 12.05
N ALA A 51 8.11 12.21 11.39
CA ALA A 51 8.03 12.06 9.94
C ALA A 51 7.38 10.71 9.60
N GLN A 52 6.31 10.74 8.81
CA GLN A 52 5.52 9.56 8.49
C GLN A 52 6.08 8.82 7.30
N SER A 53 6.28 7.51 7.44
CA SER A 53 6.82 6.71 6.35
C SER A 53 5.82 6.46 5.24
N LYS A 54 6.26 6.63 4.00
CA LYS A 54 5.57 6.08 2.83
C LYS A 54 6.14 4.71 2.49
N THR A 55 5.40 3.98 1.67
CA THR A 55 5.87 2.72 1.09
C THR A 55 6.55 3.01 -0.24
N ASP A 56 7.77 2.52 -0.39
CA ASP A 56 8.63 2.79 -1.53
C ASP A 56 9.34 1.52 -2.02
N PRO A 57 9.88 1.52 -3.25
CA PRO A 57 10.56 0.35 -3.80
C PRO A 57 11.81 -0.05 -3.00
N THR A 58 11.99 -1.36 -2.86
CA THR A 58 13.19 -1.97 -2.26
C THR A 58 13.65 -3.14 -3.10
N GLY A 59 14.93 -3.50 -2.97
CA GLY A 59 15.51 -4.67 -3.61
C GLY A 59 16.53 -5.33 -2.70
N SER A 60 16.65 -6.65 -2.84
CA SER A 60 17.62 -7.45 -2.09
C SER A 60 18.27 -8.51 -2.96
N ILE A 61 19.53 -8.78 -2.67
CA ILE A 61 20.32 -9.86 -3.26
C ILE A 61 20.96 -10.66 -2.13
N GLY A 62 20.90 -11.98 -2.22
CA GLY A 62 21.41 -12.89 -1.21
C GLY A 62 22.27 -13.99 -1.81
N ILE A 63 23.33 -14.37 -1.13
CA ILE A 63 24.08 -15.59 -1.40
C ILE A 63 23.95 -16.46 -0.17
N GLY A 64 23.48 -17.70 -0.33
CA GLY A 64 23.28 -18.60 0.79
C GLY A 64 23.74 -20.01 0.53
N TYR A 65 23.79 -20.77 1.62
CA TYR A 65 24.15 -22.17 1.68
C TYR A 65 23.07 -22.91 2.46
N GLU A 66 22.48 -23.91 1.82
CA GLU A 66 21.50 -24.83 2.38
C GLU A 66 22.24 -26.07 2.86
N PHE A 67 22.08 -26.44 4.13
CA PHE A 67 22.74 -27.62 4.69
C PHE A 67 21.99 -28.89 4.25
N GLY A 68 22.74 -29.94 3.95
CA GLY A 68 22.17 -31.21 3.51
C GLY A 68 21.28 -31.90 4.52
N ASP A 69 20.36 -32.70 4.00
CA ASP A 69 19.32 -33.41 4.78
C ASP A 69 19.90 -34.44 5.75
N ASP A 70 21.08 -34.99 5.45
CA ASP A 70 21.78 -35.96 6.32
C ASP A 70 22.60 -35.29 7.44
N SER A 71 22.66 -33.96 7.47
CA SER A 71 23.44 -33.20 8.46
C SER A 71 22.64 -32.91 9.74
N ILE A 72 23.34 -32.65 10.85
CA ILE A 72 22.70 -32.14 12.09
C ILE A 72 22.05 -30.75 11.91
N PHE A 73 22.32 -30.09 10.79
CA PHE A 73 21.77 -28.80 10.40
C PHE A 73 20.75 -28.93 9.27
N ALA A 74 20.17 -30.13 9.06
CA ALA A 74 19.08 -30.32 8.10
C ALA A 74 18.01 -29.23 8.26
N ASN A 75 17.50 -28.75 7.13
CA ASN A 75 16.57 -27.62 7.02
C ASN A 75 17.11 -26.24 7.43
N TRP A 76 18.35 -26.11 7.88
CA TRP A 76 18.96 -24.80 8.07
C TRP A 76 19.57 -24.28 6.78
N ARG A 77 19.57 -22.94 6.66
CA ARG A 77 20.32 -22.20 5.66
C ARG A 77 21.07 -21.06 6.32
N LEU A 78 22.27 -20.78 5.83
CA LEU A 78 23.02 -19.58 6.15
C LEU A 78 23.00 -18.66 4.93
N GLU A 79 22.67 -17.39 5.10
CA GLU A 79 22.53 -16.45 3.98
C GLU A 79 23.17 -15.09 4.29
N LEU A 80 24.03 -14.62 3.39
CA LEU A 80 24.49 -13.24 3.36
C LEU A 80 23.55 -12.43 2.44
N ASP A 81 22.77 -11.53 3.03
CA ASP A 81 21.79 -10.65 2.39
C ASP A 81 22.34 -9.24 2.26
N GLY A 82 22.12 -8.61 1.11
CA GLY A 82 22.36 -7.18 0.89
C GLY A 82 21.13 -6.52 0.28
N ASP A 83 20.71 -5.39 0.82
CA ASP A 83 19.47 -4.70 0.44
C ASP A 83 19.62 -3.18 0.44
N SER A 84 18.71 -2.52 -0.27
CA SER A 84 18.59 -1.07 -0.31
C SER A 84 17.13 -0.67 -0.29
N LEU A 85 16.74 0.09 0.74
CA LEU A 85 15.42 0.71 0.86
C LEU A 85 15.57 2.22 0.77
N TRP A 86 14.88 2.83 -0.19
CA TRP A 86 14.68 4.27 -0.24
C TRP A 86 13.29 4.59 0.28
N THR A 87 13.11 5.67 1.03
CA THR A 87 11.80 6.08 1.51
C THR A 87 11.64 7.60 1.59
N ASP A 88 10.53 8.09 1.06
CA ASP A 88 10.05 9.45 1.30
C ASP A 88 9.23 9.48 2.60
N MET A 89 9.70 10.24 3.59
CA MET A 89 9.06 10.34 4.90
C MET A 89 8.09 11.52 5.00
N GLY A 90 7.75 12.12 3.86
CA GLY A 90 6.87 13.29 3.80
C GLY A 90 7.43 14.50 4.53
N SER A 91 6.53 15.36 5.00
CA SER A 91 6.83 16.55 5.79
C SER A 91 7.17 16.19 7.24
N ILE A 92 8.06 16.96 7.84
CA ILE A 92 8.43 16.84 9.26
C ILE A 92 7.37 17.60 10.08
N GLY A 93 6.74 16.92 11.05
CA GLY A 93 5.74 17.50 11.95
C GLY A 93 4.55 18.14 11.24
N ASP A 94 4.16 17.59 10.07
CA ASP A 94 3.11 18.13 9.19
C ASP A 94 3.30 19.59 8.76
N GLN A 95 4.55 20.08 8.77
CA GLN A 95 4.85 21.47 8.42
C GLN A 95 5.10 21.64 6.92
N ALA A 96 4.48 22.67 6.34
CA ALA A 96 4.77 23.09 4.96
C ALA A 96 6.25 23.50 4.80
N ASN A 97 6.79 23.34 3.59
CA ASN A 97 8.21 23.59 3.29
C ASN A 97 9.18 22.79 4.19
N SER A 98 8.82 21.54 4.49
CA SER A 98 9.70 20.57 5.12
C SER A 98 9.62 19.22 4.40
N PHE A 99 10.72 18.45 4.43
CA PHE A 99 10.72 17.05 4.03
C PHE A 99 11.79 16.25 4.77
N LEU A 100 11.57 14.94 4.89
CA LEU A 100 12.59 13.97 5.26
C LEU A 100 12.64 12.85 4.21
N LYS A 101 13.85 12.46 3.82
CA LYS A 101 14.11 11.28 2.99
C LYS A 101 15.15 10.42 3.68
N LEU A 102 14.82 9.15 3.82
CA LEU A 102 15.73 8.14 4.36
C LEU A 102 16.13 7.16 3.27
N ARG A 103 17.38 6.74 3.31
CA ARG A 103 17.85 5.59 2.55
C ARG A 103 18.68 4.70 3.43
N THR A 104 18.30 3.44 3.53
CA THR A 104 19.08 2.42 4.22
C THR A 104 19.66 1.46 3.20
N ASN A 105 20.95 1.15 3.36
CA ASN A 105 21.57 0.00 2.69
C ASN A 105 22.07 -0.92 3.80
N SER A 106 21.77 -2.21 3.72
CA SER A 106 22.21 -3.15 4.75
C SER A 106 22.94 -4.36 4.18
N VAL A 107 23.77 -4.96 5.04
CA VAL A 107 24.44 -6.23 4.80
C VAL A 107 24.25 -7.07 6.04
N MET A 108 23.62 -8.23 5.89
CA MET A 108 23.10 -9.04 7.00
C MET A 108 23.50 -10.50 6.82
N LEU A 109 23.92 -11.14 7.91
CA LEU A 109 24.11 -12.58 7.95
C LEU A 109 22.91 -13.22 8.67
N ASN A 110 22.23 -14.13 7.99
CA ASN A 110 20.98 -14.73 8.41
C ASN A 110 21.14 -16.23 8.64
N ALA A 111 20.61 -16.72 9.77
CA ALA A 111 20.29 -18.13 9.97
C ALA A 111 18.80 -18.30 9.67
N ILE A 112 18.48 -19.19 8.74
CA ILE A 112 17.11 -19.41 8.26
C ILE A 112 16.78 -20.89 8.44
N TYR A 113 15.58 -21.19 8.91
CA TYR A 113 15.07 -22.54 9.08
C TYR A 113 13.90 -22.75 8.13
N ASP A 114 14.02 -23.76 7.28
CA ASP A 114 13.00 -24.24 6.36
C ASP A 114 12.08 -25.24 7.06
N ILE A 115 10.79 -25.10 6.82
CA ILE A 115 9.79 -26.01 7.36
C ILE A 115 9.40 -26.94 6.24
N ASP A 116 9.79 -28.21 6.37
CA ASP A 116 9.38 -29.24 5.43
C ASP A 116 7.85 -29.46 5.54
N THR A 117 7.19 -29.47 4.38
CA THR A 117 5.75 -29.69 4.26
C THR A 117 5.40 -30.89 3.38
N ASP A 118 6.39 -31.72 3.02
CA ASP A 118 6.25 -32.80 2.04
C ASP A 118 5.69 -32.30 0.69
N SER A 119 5.96 -31.04 0.34
CA SER A 119 5.43 -30.38 -0.85
C SER A 119 6.41 -29.35 -1.42
N ARG A 120 6.12 -28.85 -2.62
CA ARG A 120 6.91 -27.77 -3.25
C ARG A 120 6.80 -26.43 -2.53
N PHE A 121 5.91 -26.29 -1.55
CA PHE A 121 5.73 -25.08 -0.77
C PHE A 121 6.57 -25.17 0.51
N VAL A 122 7.61 -24.37 0.63
CA VAL A 122 8.56 -24.42 1.75
C VAL A 122 8.49 -23.10 2.52
N PRO A 123 7.64 -23.00 3.57
CA PRO A 123 7.66 -21.86 4.47
C PRO A 123 8.96 -21.84 5.28
N TYR A 124 9.42 -20.66 5.66
CA TYR A 124 10.65 -20.49 6.42
C TYR A 124 10.62 -19.28 7.35
N ILE A 125 11.46 -19.35 8.38
CA ILE A 125 11.65 -18.27 9.35
C ILE A 125 13.15 -18.09 9.60
N GLY A 126 13.61 -16.87 9.80
CA GLY A 126 15.01 -16.60 10.04
C GLY A 126 15.25 -15.37 10.89
N ALA A 127 16.47 -15.27 11.39
CA ALA A 127 16.97 -14.11 12.10
C ALA A 127 18.41 -13.85 11.68
N GLY A 128 18.83 -12.59 11.75
CA GLY A 128 20.17 -12.20 11.38
C GLY A 128 20.64 -10.93 12.05
N ALA A 129 21.92 -10.65 11.89
CA ALA A 129 22.56 -9.44 12.36
C ALA A 129 23.61 -8.98 11.35
N GLY A 130 23.90 -7.69 11.38
CA GLY A 130 24.81 -7.10 10.42
C GLY A 130 24.94 -5.60 10.57
N PHE A 131 25.20 -4.92 9.45
CA PHE A 131 25.43 -3.48 9.42
C PHE A 131 24.37 -2.81 8.56
N ILE A 132 23.82 -1.71 9.07
CA ILE A 132 22.88 -0.84 8.35
C ILE A 132 23.53 0.52 8.21
N GLN A 133 23.68 0.97 6.97
CA GLN A 133 24.05 2.34 6.66
C GLN A 133 22.79 3.16 6.38
N THR A 134 22.54 4.16 7.20
CA THR A 134 21.41 5.08 7.07
C THR A 134 21.90 6.39 6.49
N SER A 135 21.30 6.84 5.39
CA SER A 135 21.51 8.17 4.82
C SER A 135 20.29 9.04 5.07
N VAL A 136 20.52 10.20 5.68
CA VAL A 136 19.49 11.18 6.03
C VAL A 136 19.58 12.35 5.06
N ASN A 137 18.44 12.77 4.52
CA ASN A 137 18.31 14.02 3.76
C ASN A 137 17.04 14.74 4.22
N ALA A 138 17.20 15.71 5.10
CA ALA A 138 16.12 16.45 5.72
C ALA A 138 16.25 17.95 5.45
N GLN A 139 15.12 18.62 5.32
CA GLN A 139 15.05 20.07 5.13
C GLN A 139 13.80 20.61 5.80
N ALA A 140 13.91 21.75 6.47
CA ALA A 140 12.77 22.51 6.97
C ALA A 140 13.14 23.99 6.97
N GLY A 141 12.28 24.85 6.45
CA GLY A 141 12.56 26.28 6.42
C GLY A 141 11.31 27.13 6.48
N ASP A 142 11.47 28.32 7.02
CA ASP A 142 10.47 29.38 6.97
C ASP A 142 10.21 29.79 5.51
N PHE A 143 8.98 30.24 5.23
CA PHE A 143 8.58 30.62 3.88
C PHE A 143 7.70 31.87 3.87
N LEU A 144 7.59 32.51 2.71
CA LEU A 144 6.71 33.67 2.53
C LEU A 144 5.28 33.19 2.28
N GLY A 145 4.33 33.61 3.12
CA GLY A 145 2.95 33.17 3.02
C GLY A 145 2.19 33.76 1.82
N THR A 146 2.42 35.04 1.50
CA THR A 146 1.83 35.75 0.35
C THR A 146 2.80 36.79 -0.18
N PRO A 147 2.70 37.22 -1.46
CA PRO A 147 3.45 38.38 -1.96
C PRO A 147 3.13 39.63 -1.12
N GLY A 148 4.11 40.13 -0.36
CA GLY A 148 3.93 41.23 0.60
C GLY A 148 3.48 40.83 2.01
N GLY A 149 3.28 39.53 2.27
CA GLY A 149 3.02 38.97 3.59
C GLY A 149 4.29 38.77 4.44
N GLY A 150 4.10 38.59 5.75
CA GLY A 150 5.19 38.26 6.68
C GLY A 150 5.72 36.84 6.49
N VAL A 151 6.86 36.57 7.13
CA VAL A 151 7.47 35.22 7.18
C VAL A 151 6.59 34.28 8.00
N VAL A 152 6.25 33.13 7.43
CA VAL A 152 5.58 32.04 8.13
C VAL A 152 6.66 31.16 8.76
N ASN A 153 6.61 31.02 10.08
CA ASN A 153 7.53 30.20 10.84
C ASN A 153 7.21 28.71 10.65
N ASN A 154 8.20 27.93 10.22
CA ASN A 154 8.14 26.49 10.09
C ASN A 154 8.64 25.84 11.38
N ARG A 155 7.72 25.29 12.17
CA ARG A 155 8.03 24.71 13.48
C ARG A 155 8.89 23.44 13.42
N ALA A 156 9.05 22.84 12.24
CA ALA A 156 9.95 21.72 12.04
C ALA A 156 11.42 22.14 12.05
N CYS A 157 11.72 23.44 11.96
CA CYS A 157 13.05 24.00 12.18
C CYS A 157 13.02 24.90 13.42
N ASN A 158 13.56 24.42 14.54
CA ASN A 158 13.65 25.18 15.80
C ASN A 158 14.78 26.24 15.79
N GLY A 159 14.75 27.14 14.80
CA GLY A 159 15.65 28.28 14.66
C GLY A 159 14.92 29.63 14.82
N PRO A 160 15.66 30.76 14.88
CA PRO A 160 15.07 32.11 14.84
C PRO A 160 14.15 32.31 13.62
N LEU A 161 13.21 33.24 13.67
CA LEU A 161 12.34 33.55 12.52
C LEU A 161 13.18 33.89 11.27
N GLY A 162 12.87 33.26 10.14
CA GLY A 162 13.63 33.29 8.89
C GLY A 162 14.74 32.26 8.80
N SER A 163 14.71 31.20 9.63
CA SER A 163 15.73 30.15 9.61
C SER A 163 15.43 29.03 8.61
N PHE A 164 16.52 28.37 8.22
CA PHE A 164 16.54 27.23 7.34
C PHE A 164 17.40 26.11 7.92
N CYS A 165 16.79 24.97 8.21
CA CYS A 165 17.43 23.76 8.71
C CYS A 165 17.62 22.77 7.56
N GLN A 166 18.81 22.17 7.47
CA GLN A 166 19.10 21.09 6.54
C GLN A 166 19.99 20.04 7.20
N ALA A 167 19.76 18.77 6.88
CA ALA A 167 20.64 17.65 7.22
C ALA A 167 20.89 16.83 5.97
N ARG A 168 22.16 16.54 5.70
CA ARG A 168 22.56 15.59 4.66
C ARG A 168 23.79 14.86 5.13
N ASP A 169 23.56 13.68 5.69
CA ASP A 169 24.63 12.88 6.22
C ASP A 169 24.31 11.38 6.15
N LYS A 170 25.27 10.56 6.54
CA LYS A 170 25.12 9.11 6.64
C LYS A 170 25.87 8.57 7.85
N ASP A 171 25.28 7.59 8.48
CA ASP A 171 25.90 6.84 9.58
C ASP A 171 25.76 5.33 9.36
N SER A 172 26.63 4.54 9.99
CA SER A 172 26.65 3.08 9.86
C SER A 172 26.68 2.42 11.23
N ASN A 173 25.62 1.69 11.53
CA ASN A 173 25.37 1.15 12.85
C ASN A 173 25.13 -0.36 12.75
N ILE A 174 25.20 -1.04 13.90
CA ILE A 174 24.84 -2.46 13.98
C ILE A 174 23.31 -2.58 13.90
N GLY A 175 22.85 -3.59 13.17
CA GLY A 175 21.44 -3.89 13.02
C GLY A 175 21.12 -5.37 13.25
N VAL A 176 19.87 -5.62 13.58
CA VAL A 176 19.29 -6.97 13.67
C VAL A 176 18.13 -7.09 12.70
N GLN A 177 17.86 -8.31 12.25
CA GLN A 177 16.74 -8.63 11.39
C GLN A 177 15.98 -9.87 11.84
N GLY A 178 14.66 -9.83 11.66
CA GLY A 178 13.80 -11.00 11.64
C GLY A 178 13.15 -11.12 10.27
N LEU A 179 13.05 -12.33 9.74
CA LEU A 179 12.40 -12.59 8.46
C LEU A 179 11.53 -13.83 8.53
N PHE A 180 10.49 -13.85 7.73
CA PHE A 180 9.74 -15.07 7.42
C PHE A 180 9.25 -14.99 5.98
N GLY A 181 9.11 -16.14 5.36
CA GLY A 181 8.75 -16.20 3.96
C GLY A 181 8.34 -17.59 3.55
N PHE A 182 8.19 -17.76 2.25
CA PHE A 182 7.96 -19.05 1.64
C PHE A 182 8.64 -19.14 0.28
N GLY A 183 9.11 -20.33 -0.04
CA GLY A 183 9.55 -20.74 -1.36
C GLY A 183 8.48 -21.60 -2.04
N ILE A 184 8.34 -21.45 -3.36
CA ILE A 184 7.70 -22.47 -4.20
C ILE A 184 8.72 -23.01 -5.17
N ASP A 185 9.09 -24.27 -5.01
CA ASP A 185 10.02 -24.94 -5.92
C ASP A 185 9.36 -25.13 -7.29
N LEU A 186 9.91 -24.44 -8.29
CA LEU A 186 9.45 -24.49 -9.67
C LEU A 186 10.15 -25.62 -10.45
N SER A 187 11.37 -25.95 -10.03
CA SER A 187 12.20 -27.07 -10.52
C SER A 187 13.30 -27.37 -9.49
N ASP A 188 14.11 -28.40 -9.74
CA ASP A 188 15.18 -28.84 -8.83
C ASP A 188 16.23 -27.76 -8.50
N ASN A 189 16.34 -26.69 -9.30
CA ASN A 189 17.30 -25.62 -9.10
C ASN A 189 16.70 -24.22 -9.03
N LEU A 190 15.38 -24.07 -9.20
CA LEU A 190 14.72 -22.76 -9.26
C LEU A 190 13.53 -22.73 -8.31
N THR A 191 13.58 -21.80 -7.37
CA THR A 191 12.52 -21.55 -6.38
C THR A 191 12.02 -20.13 -6.56
N TRP A 192 10.70 -19.94 -6.63
CA TRP A 192 10.10 -18.62 -6.43
C TRP A 192 10.13 -18.30 -4.94
N ASP A 193 10.70 -17.17 -4.56
CA ASP A 193 10.95 -16.78 -3.16
C ASP A 193 10.17 -15.51 -2.83
N THR A 194 9.38 -15.53 -1.76
CA THR A 194 8.71 -14.34 -1.22
C THR A 194 8.94 -14.27 0.28
N HIS A 195 9.42 -13.14 0.78
CA HIS A 195 9.59 -12.94 2.22
C HIS A 195 9.25 -11.53 2.68
N TYR A 196 8.86 -11.50 3.94
CA TYR A 196 8.78 -10.29 4.73
C TYR A 196 9.99 -10.23 5.66
N SER A 197 10.60 -9.05 5.80
CA SER A 197 11.62 -8.81 6.82
C SER A 197 11.38 -7.52 7.58
N TYR A 198 11.70 -7.56 8.87
CA TYR A 198 11.82 -6.39 9.72
C TYR A 198 13.28 -6.25 10.13
N LYS A 199 13.87 -5.07 9.90
CA LYS A 199 15.23 -4.72 10.33
C LYS A 199 15.17 -3.52 11.25
N ARG A 200 16.08 -3.47 12.22
CA ARG A 200 16.19 -2.37 13.16
C ARG A 200 17.64 -2.02 13.40
N VAL A 201 17.95 -0.73 13.40
CA VAL A 201 19.22 -0.21 13.91
C VAL A 201 19.22 -0.33 15.44
N MET A 202 20.32 -0.81 16.02
CA MET A 202 20.42 -1.04 17.46
C MET A 202 20.74 0.22 18.26
N ASP A 203 21.52 1.13 17.67
CA ASP A 203 21.92 2.41 18.25
C ASP A 203 21.18 3.57 17.56
N ASP A 204 21.28 4.78 18.12
CA ASP A 204 20.81 6.00 17.47
C ASP A 204 21.65 6.27 16.20
N VAL A 205 21.01 6.85 15.18
CA VAL A 205 21.68 7.24 13.92
C VAL A 205 22.11 8.69 14.01
N ASP A 206 23.42 8.93 14.03
CA ASP A 206 23.98 10.27 14.08
C ASP A 206 23.90 10.95 12.70
N PHE A 207 23.62 12.25 12.68
CA PHE A 207 23.70 13.04 11.46
C PHE A 207 24.11 14.49 11.73
N ASP A 208 24.99 15.01 10.88
CA ASP A 208 25.29 16.43 10.84
C ASP A 208 24.12 17.23 10.25
N TYR A 209 23.76 18.32 10.92
CA TYR A 209 22.79 19.29 10.41
C TYR A 209 23.27 20.73 10.59
N SER A 210 22.72 21.62 9.75
CA SER A 210 23.04 23.05 9.78
C SER A 210 21.78 23.90 9.85
N ILE A 211 21.81 24.95 10.67
CA ILE A 211 20.80 26.00 10.74
C ILE A 211 21.41 27.24 10.10
N THR A 212 20.76 27.76 9.05
CA THR A 212 21.09 29.06 8.45
C THR A 212 20.08 30.09 8.94
N GLY A 213 20.55 31.10 9.66
CA GLY A 213 19.72 32.19 10.16
C GLY A 213 19.41 33.24 9.08
N PRO A 214 18.49 34.18 9.36
CA PRO A 214 18.03 35.19 8.39
C PRO A 214 19.12 36.16 7.91
N ARG A 215 20.25 36.27 8.61
CA ARG A 215 21.40 37.10 8.22
C ARG A 215 22.51 36.31 7.50
N GLY A 216 22.28 35.02 7.24
CA GLY A 216 23.24 34.12 6.60
C GLY A 216 24.23 33.46 7.56
N ASP A 217 24.05 33.62 8.88
CA ASP A 217 24.85 32.94 9.90
C ASP A 217 24.56 31.43 9.85
N VAL A 218 25.59 30.58 9.86
CA VAL A 218 25.44 29.12 9.82
C VAL A 218 25.93 28.51 11.14
N LEU A 219 25.06 27.74 11.78
CA LEU A 219 25.38 26.92 12.95
C LEU A 219 25.32 25.44 12.55
N ASN A 220 26.41 24.70 12.75
CA ASN A 220 26.45 23.25 12.53
C ASN A 220 26.35 22.55 13.88
N GLN A 221 25.59 21.46 13.92
CA GLN A 221 25.33 20.65 15.11
C GLN A 221 25.16 19.19 14.69
N VAL A 222 25.20 18.30 15.68
CA VAL A 222 24.92 16.86 15.49
C VAL A 222 23.54 16.57 16.07
N GLY A 223 22.72 15.83 15.32
CA GLY A 223 21.43 15.33 15.76
C GLY A 223 21.38 13.81 15.69
N GLU A 224 20.39 13.24 16.35
CA GLU A 224 20.20 11.78 16.46
C GLU A 224 18.81 11.40 15.95
N LEU A 225 18.71 10.30 15.19
CA LEU A 225 17.43 9.64 14.92
C LEU A 225 17.34 8.38 15.78
N ASP A 226 16.31 8.29 16.59
CA ASP A 226 16.00 7.07 17.34
C ASP A 226 15.06 6.17 16.52
N ASN A 227 15.08 4.88 16.88
CA ASN A 227 14.06 3.92 16.51
C ASN A 227 13.96 3.69 14.99
N VAL A 228 15.09 3.80 14.29
CA VAL A 228 15.17 3.55 12.84
C VAL A 228 14.95 2.05 12.57
N GLY A 229 13.69 1.71 12.28
CA GLY A 229 13.25 0.40 11.82
C GLY A 229 12.83 0.44 10.36
N MET A 230 12.74 -0.74 9.75
CA MET A 230 12.23 -0.88 8.38
C MET A 230 11.51 -2.21 8.20
N HIS A 231 10.38 -2.13 7.49
CA HIS A 231 9.60 -3.28 7.04
C HIS A 231 9.79 -3.42 5.52
N SER A 232 9.96 -4.65 5.04
CA SER A 232 10.01 -4.93 3.61
C SER A 232 9.25 -6.20 3.28
N LEU A 233 8.54 -6.18 2.14
CA LEU A 233 7.95 -7.34 1.51
C LEU A 233 8.52 -7.43 0.10
N VAL A 234 9.24 -8.52 -0.16
CA VAL A 234 9.95 -8.72 -1.42
C VAL A 234 9.64 -10.08 -2.01
N THR A 235 9.70 -10.15 -3.34
CA THR A 235 9.47 -11.37 -4.11
C THR A 235 10.46 -11.46 -5.26
N GLY A 236 10.85 -12.68 -5.63
CA GLY A 236 11.84 -12.92 -6.66
C GLY A 236 12.20 -14.39 -6.77
N PHE A 237 13.43 -14.68 -7.14
CA PHE A 237 13.86 -16.05 -7.42
C PHE A 237 15.12 -16.41 -6.67
N ARG A 238 15.21 -17.69 -6.36
CA ARG A 238 16.40 -18.34 -5.85
C ARG A 238 16.87 -19.42 -6.81
N LEU A 239 18.12 -19.34 -7.21
CA LEU A 239 18.79 -20.30 -8.08
C LEU A 239 19.78 -21.12 -7.25
N LYS A 240 19.54 -22.42 -7.13
CA LYS A 240 20.41 -23.38 -6.44
C LYS A 240 21.48 -23.92 -7.40
N PHE A 241 22.72 -24.06 -6.91
CA PHE A 241 23.87 -24.56 -7.66
C PHE A 241 24.37 -25.87 -7.07
N GLY A 242 24.50 -26.92 -7.90
CA GLY A 242 25.12 -28.18 -7.47
C GLY A 242 24.19 -29.38 -7.33
N THR A 243 22.90 -29.27 -7.70
CA THR A 243 22.00 -30.42 -7.82
C THR A 243 22.44 -31.31 -8.99
N SER A 244 23.33 -32.26 -8.72
CA SER A 244 23.78 -33.24 -9.71
C SER A 244 22.75 -34.35 -9.87
N THR A 245 22.17 -34.40 -11.07
CA THR A 245 21.46 -35.53 -11.71
C THR A 245 20.18 -36.02 -11.02
N PRO A 246 19.02 -36.02 -11.72
CA PRO A 246 17.84 -36.71 -11.22
C PRO A 246 18.20 -38.19 -11.03
N THR A 247 18.18 -38.66 -9.78
CA THR A 247 18.14 -40.09 -9.51
C THR A 247 16.84 -40.60 -10.10
N TYR A 248 16.94 -41.33 -11.22
CA TYR A 248 15.80 -42.04 -11.78
C TYR A 248 15.39 -43.11 -10.77
N ASP A 249 14.44 -42.78 -9.90
CA ASP A 249 13.76 -43.81 -9.13
C ASP A 249 13.08 -44.74 -10.14
N PRO A 250 13.42 -46.04 -10.14
CA PRO A 250 12.76 -46.99 -11.00
C PRO A 250 11.25 -46.91 -10.75
N PRO A 251 10.41 -46.85 -11.79
CA PRO A 251 8.98 -46.68 -11.62
C PRO A 251 8.44 -47.75 -10.67
N PRO A 252 7.61 -47.37 -9.67
CA PRO A 252 7.08 -48.32 -8.71
C PRO A 252 6.36 -49.45 -9.44
N PRO A 253 6.48 -50.71 -8.96
CA PRO A 253 5.87 -51.85 -9.61
C PRO A 253 4.36 -51.62 -9.78
N PRO A 254 3.77 -52.04 -10.91
CA PRO A 254 2.36 -51.80 -11.19
C PRO A 254 1.51 -52.38 -10.05
N PRO A 255 0.57 -51.59 -9.49
CA PRO A 255 -0.26 -52.04 -8.40
C PRO A 255 -1.10 -53.27 -8.81
N PRO A 256 -1.36 -54.21 -7.90
CA PRO A 256 -2.18 -55.38 -8.19
C PRO A 256 -3.58 -54.97 -8.66
N PRO A 257 -4.23 -55.77 -9.54
CA PRO A 257 -5.56 -55.47 -10.05
C PRO A 257 -6.56 -55.24 -8.91
N PRO A 258 -7.39 -54.18 -8.96
CA PRO A 258 -8.40 -53.94 -7.95
C PRO A 258 -9.39 -55.13 -7.90
N PRO A 259 -9.86 -55.54 -6.70
CA PRO A 259 -10.95 -56.50 -6.59
C PRO A 259 -12.20 -55.99 -7.31
N PRO A 260 -13.01 -56.86 -7.94
CA PRO A 260 -14.26 -56.46 -8.56
C PRO A 260 -15.14 -55.69 -7.56
N PRO A 261 -15.65 -54.49 -7.91
CA PRO A 261 -16.46 -53.70 -7.01
C PRO A 261 -17.70 -54.47 -6.57
N LYS A 262 -17.88 -54.64 -5.26
CA LYS A 262 -19.13 -55.17 -4.71
C LYS A 262 -20.28 -54.20 -5.06
N PRO A 263 -21.47 -54.69 -5.48
CA PRO A 263 -22.59 -53.82 -5.80
C PRO A 263 -22.98 -52.97 -4.58
N LYS A 264 -22.99 -51.64 -4.73
CA LYS A 264 -23.49 -50.73 -3.70
C LYS A 264 -25.01 -50.83 -3.65
N MET A 265 -25.54 -51.24 -2.50
CA MET A 265 -26.98 -51.21 -2.21
C MET A 265 -27.33 -49.85 -1.60
N TYR A 266 -28.40 -49.23 -2.09
CA TYR A 266 -28.95 -47.98 -1.56
C TYR A 266 -30.26 -48.29 -0.84
N THR A 267 -30.45 -47.71 0.34
CA THR A 267 -31.76 -47.71 1.02
C THR A 267 -32.56 -46.54 0.48
N CYS A 268 -33.80 -46.79 0.02
CA CYS A 268 -34.73 -45.76 -0.41
C CYS A 268 -35.22 -44.93 0.77
N ASP A 269 -35.79 -43.77 0.48
CA ASP A 269 -36.22 -42.78 1.49
C ASP A 269 -37.43 -43.26 2.33
N ASP A 270 -38.00 -44.43 2.02
CA ASP A 270 -39.01 -45.14 2.82
C ASP A 270 -38.41 -45.94 4.00
N GLY A 271 -37.08 -46.00 4.11
CA GLY A 271 -36.34 -46.63 5.21
C GLY A 271 -36.34 -48.17 5.21
N VAL A 272 -37.05 -48.82 4.28
CA VAL A 272 -37.20 -50.30 4.24
C VAL A 272 -36.82 -50.91 2.90
N THR A 273 -36.94 -50.18 1.80
CA THR A 273 -36.65 -50.71 0.47
C THR A 273 -35.17 -50.54 0.12
N LYS A 274 -34.48 -51.62 -0.27
CA LYS A 274 -33.08 -51.58 -0.71
C LYS A 274 -32.97 -51.91 -2.20
N VAL A 275 -32.34 -51.02 -2.97
CA VAL A 275 -32.19 -51.12 -4.42
C VAL A 275 -30.74 -50.95 -4.86
N THR A 276 -30.37 -51.52 -6.00
CA THR A 276 -29.03 -51.35 -6.61
C THR A 276 -28.90 -50.06 -7.43
N ASN A 277 -30.02 -49.42 -7.74
CA ASN A 277 -30.10 -48.13 -8.43
C ASN A 277 -31.19 -47.26 -7.78
N ARG A 278 -30.82 -46.05 -7.34
CA ARG A 278 -31.71 -45.11 -6.65
C ARG A 278 -32.87 -44.62 -7.52
N ALA A 279 -32.76 -44.73 -8.85
CA ALA A 279 -33.86 -44.42 -9.78
C ALA A 279 -35.06 -45.38 -9.67
N ASN A 280 -34.88 -46.55 -9.02
CA ASN A 280 -35.96 -47.53 -8.83
C ASN A 280 -36.74 -47.32 -7.51
N CYS A 281 -36.46 -46.26 -6.76
CA CYS A 281 -37.26 -45.93 -5.58
C CYS A 281 -38.62 -45.32 -5.99
N PRO A 282 -39.72 -45.61 -5.27
CA PRO A 282 -41.01 -44.99 -5.50
C PRO A 282 -40.91 -43.47 -5.34
N ALA A 283 -41.48 -42.70 -6.28
CA ALA A 283 -41.45 -41.24 -6.20
C ALA A 283 -42.26 -40.75 -4.99
N PRO A 284 -41.71 -39.85 -4.16
CA PRO A 284 -42.46 -39.25 -3.06
C PRO A 284 -43.61 -38.38 -3.58
N PRO A 285 -44.71 -38.23 -2.82
CA PRO A 285 -45.81 -37.36 -3.21
C PRO A 285 -45.32 -35.90 -3.33
N PRO A 286 -45.84 -35.13 -4.31
CA PRO A 286 -45.43 -33.75 -4.51
C PRO A 286 -45.75 -32.90 -3.27
N PRO A 287 -44.80 -32.09 -2.78
CA PRO A 287 -45.06 -31.19 -1.66
C PRO A 287 -46.07 -30.10 -2.05
N PRO A 288 -46.86 -29.60 -1.08
CA PRO A 288 -47.78 -28.51 -1.31
C PRO A 288 -47.04 -27.23 -1.72
N PRO A 289 -47.63 -26.40 -2.61
CA PRO A 289 -47.01 -25.17 -3.05
C PRO A 289 -46.84 -24.18 -1.87
N PRO A 290 -45.68 -23.49 -1.77
CA PRO A 290 -45.45 -22.50 -0.74
C PRO A 290 -46.40 -21.30 -0.89
N PRO A 291 -46.82 -20.67 0.21
CA PRO A 291 -47.64 -19.48 0.17
C PRO A 291 -46.91 -18.33 -0.52
N PRO A 292 -47.61 -17.50 -1.32
CA PRO A 292 -47.00 -16.37 -1.99
C PRO A 292 -46.47 -15.34 -0.97
N PRO A 293 -45.30 -14.74 -1.22
CA PRO A 293 -44.75 -13.69 -0.36
C PRO A 293 -45.70 -12.47 -0.31
N PRO A 294 -45.78 -11.78 0.83
CA PRO A 294 -46.60 -10.57 0.95
C PRO A 294 -46.11 -9.47 -0.02
N PRO A 295 -47.03 -8.71 -0.63
CA PRO A 295 -46.65 -7.65 -1.56
C PRO A 295 -45.87 -6.54 -0.84
N PRO A 296 -44.78 -6.03 -1.43
CA PRO A 296 -44.04 -4.89 -0.87
C PRO A 296 -44.95 -3.67 -0.75
N GLN A 297 -44.87 -2.98 0.39
CA GLN A 297 -45.56 -1.70 0.62
C GLN A 297 -44.76 -0.59 -0.07
N TYR A 298 -45.43 0.20 -0.90
CA TYR A 298 -44.82 1.34 -1.61
C TYR A 298 -45.32 2.65 -1.00
N PHE A 299 -44.42 3.62 -0.90
CA PHE A 299 -44.70 5.01 -0.53
C PHE A 299 -44.63 5.88 -1.78
N ASP A 300 -45.57 6.81 -1.93
CA ASP A 300 -45.57 7.81 -3.00
C ASP A 300 -44.73 9.03 -2.55
N CYS A 301 -43.65 9.34 -3.28
CA CYS A 301 -42.84 10.52 -3.02
C CYS A 301 -43.48 11.79 -3.63
N PRO A 302 -43.13 13.01 -3.15
CA PRO A 302 -43.67 14.27 -3.67
C PRO A 302 -43.38 14.55 -5.16
N ASP A 303 -42.41 13.86 -5.76
CA ASP A 303 -42.04 13.94 -7.17
C ASP A 303 -42.82 12.96 -8.07
N GLY A 304 -43.74 12.18 -7.50
CA GLY A 304 -44.59 11.20 -8.21
C GLY A 304 -43.96 9.81 -8.39
N SER A 305 -42.76 9.57 -7.85
CA SER A 305 -42.11 8.25 -7.85
C SER A 305 -42.59 7.36 -6.69
N ARG A 306 -42.38 6.04 -6.81
CA ARG A 306 -42.71 5.04 -5.77
C ARG A 306 -41.47 4.32 -5.27
N THR A 307 -41.29 4.29 -3.95
CA THR A 307 -40.17 3.61 -3.29
C THR A 307 -40.66 2.73 -2.14
N THR A 308 -39.87 1.74 -1.74
CA THR A 308 -40.13 0.87 -0.57
C THR A 308 -39.53 1.43 0.72
N ASP A 309 -38.79 2.54 0.66
CA ASP A 309 -38.15 3.19 1.80
C ASP A 309 -38.32 4.72 1.74
N PRO A 310 -39.00 5.34 2.74
CA PRO A 310 -39.29 6.78 2.77
C PRO A 310 -38.04 7.67 2.94
N ALA A 311 -36.87 7.14 3.31
CA ALA A 311 -35.63 7.90 3.37
C ALA A 311 -35.14 8.40 2.00
N PHE A 312 -35.57 7.76 0.91
CA PHE A 312 -35.23 8.14 -0.47
C PHE A 312 -36.07 9.31 -1.02
N CYS A 313 -37.09 9.79 -0.28
CA CYS A 313 -37.94 10.88 -0.75
C CYS A 313 -37.38 12.30 -0.42
N GLN A 314 -36.14 12.44 0.04
CA GLN A 314 -35.57 13.76 0.35
C GLN A 314 -34.94 14.44 -0.87
N ALA A 315 -35.65 15.48 -1.34
CA ALA A 315 -35.21 16.65 -2.10
C ALA A 315 -33.99 16.46 -3.02
N VAL A 316 -34.26 15.97 -4.23
CA VAL A 316 -33.37 16.18 -5.38
C VAL A 316 -33.34 17.68 -5.67
N VAL A 317 -32.30 18.37 -5.21
CA VAL A 317 -31.89 19.63 -5.85
C VAL A 317 -31.54 19.24 -7.28
N ALA A 318 -32.27 19.78 -8.26
CA ALA A 318 -32.02 19.49 -9.66
C ALA A 318 -30.53 19.70 -9.96
N PRO A 319 -29.83 18.70 -10.55
CA PRO A 319 -28.41 18.84 -10.84
C PRO A 319 -28.23 20.01 -11.80
N VAL A 320 -27.56 21.06 -11.30
CA VAL A 320 -27.11 22.17 -12.14
C VAL A 320 -26.18 21.56 -13.18
N ALA A 321 -26.50 21.78 -14.46
CA ALA A 321 -25.76 21.24 -15.60
C ALA A 321 -24.35 21.85 -15.76
N SER A 322 -23.97 22.79 -14.89
CA SER A 322 -22.64 23.39 -14.83
C SER A 322 -21.84 22.82 -13.66
N TYR A 323 -20.58 22.50 -13.91
CA TYR A 323 -19.53 22.36 -12.91
C TYR A 323 -19.16 23.73 -12.32
N ASN A 324 -17.98 23.83 -11.73
CA ASN A 324 -17.57 25.03 -11.02
C ASN A 324 -16.89 26.04 -11.96
N ASP A 325 -17.13 27.33 -11.68
CA ASP A 325 -16.36 28.43 -12.26
C ASP A 325 -15.01 28.52 -11.55
N CYS A 326 -14.07 27.69 -12.00
CA CYS A 326 -12.76 27.55 -11.40
C CYS A 326 -11.89 28.80 -11.48
N GLY A 327 -11.12 29.04 -10.42
CA GLY A 327 -10.17 30.15 -10.36
C GLY A 327 -9.46 30.22 -9.01
N ALA A 328 -8.86 31.36 -8.73
CA ALA A 328 -8.17 31.60 -7.46
C ALA A 328 -9.15 31.55 -6.28
N SER A 329 -8.77 30.82 -5.22
CA SER A 329 -9.56 30.71 -4.01
C SER A 329 -8.66 30.74 -2.77
N ASN A 330 -9.18 31.29 -1.67
CA ASN A 330 -8.52 31.21 -0.36
C ASN A 330 -8.68 29.83 0.29
N VAL A 331 -9.48 28.94 -0.31
CA VAL A 331 -9.65 27.54 0.10
C VAL A 331 -8.86 26.67 -0.87
N ALA A 332 -7.85 25.97 -0.37
CA ALA A 332 -6.87 25.28 -1.20
C ALA A 332 -7.48 24.21 -2.13
N ILE A 333 -8.48 23.47 -1.66
CA ILE A 333 -9.19 22.46 -2.47
C ILE A 333 -10.03 23.06 -3.61
N PHE A 334 -10.36 24.36 -3.54
CA PHE A 334 -11.08 25.08 -4.60
C PHE A 334 -10.16 26.04 -5.37
N ASN A 335 -8.87 26.09 -5.05
CA ASN A 335 -7.92 27.03 -5.64
C ASN A 335 -7.32 26.43 -6.93
N VAL A 336 -7.99 26.68 -8.05
CA VAL A 336 -7.58 26.12 -9.35
C VAL A 336 -6.68 27.12 -10.08
N PRO A 337 -5.42 26.76 -10.39
CA PRO A 337 -4.51 27.64 -11.12
C PRO A 337 -4.82 27.60 -12.62
N VAL A 338 -5.96 28.15 -13.04
CA VAL A 338 -6.47 28.12 -14.43
C VAL A 338 -5.53 28.75 -15.48
N ASN A 339 -4.52 29.49 -15.03
CA ASN A 339 -3.47 30.07 -15.87
C ASN A 339 -2.27 29.12 -16.11
N GLN A 340 -2.28 27.93 -15.50
CA GLN A 340 -1.25 26.90 -15.67
C GLN A 340 -1.76 25.77 -16.56
N THR A 341 -0.85 24.97 -17.10
CA THR A 341 -1.22 23.77 -17.87
C THR A 341 -1.55 22.64 -16.90
N PRO A 342 -2.78 22.07 -16.92
CA PRO A 342 -3.13 20.94 -16.08
C PRO A 342 -2.35 19.70 -16.50
N LYS A 343 -2.01 18.86 -15.53
CA LYS A 343 -1.30 17.61 -15.78
C LYS A 343 -2.24 16.56 -16.36
N GLN A 344 -1.84 15.98 -17.49
CA GLN A 344 -2.61 14.94 -18.16
C GLN A 344 -2.47 13.60 -17.42
N MET A 345 -3.59 13.06 -16.93
CA MET A 345 -3.62 11.75 -16.30
C MET A 345 -3.81 10.66 -17.36
N SER A 346 -2.93 9.67 -17.39
CA SER A 346 -3.08 8.51 -18.29
C SER A 346 -4.06 7.47 -17.74
N ARG A 347 -4.24 7.41 -16.42
CA ARG A 347 -5.16 6.51 -15.70
C ARG A 347 -5.35 6.99 -14.26
N LEU A 348 -6.41 6.55 -13.59
CA LEU A 348 -6.57 6.70 -12.14
C LEU A 348 -6.21 5.40 -11.39
N GLY A 349 -6.08 5.47 -10.06
CA GLY A 349 -5.84 4.31 -9.19
C GLY A 349 -4.40 4.07 -8.74
N THR A 350 -3.43 4.89 -9.16
CA THR A 350 -2.03 4.79 -8.69
C THR A 350 -1.78 5.43 -7.33
N MET A 351 -2.60 6.42 -6.94
CA MET A 351 -2.54 7.10 -5.65
C MET A 351 -3.96 7.29 -5.09
N PRO A 352 -4.59 6.22 -4.59
CA PRO A 352 -5.95 6.28 -4.07
C PRO A 352 -6.05 7.06 -2.75
N GLU A 353 -7.07 7.90 -2.61
CA GLU A 353 -7.43 8.56 -1.34
C GLU A 353 -8.36 7.67 -0.51
N PHE A 354 -9.36 7.05 -1.14
CA PHE A 354 -10.29 6.14 -0.46
C PHE A 354 -10.41 4.78 -1.17
N GLY A 355 -9.59 4.50 -2.19
CA GLY A 355 -9.57 3.23 -2.92
C GLY A 355 -10.73 3.03 -3.89
N ASP A 356 -10.69 1.93 -4.65
CA ASP A 356 -11.71 1.60 -5.65
C ASP A 356 -13.10 1.44 -4.99
N SER A 357 -14.11 1.98 -5.69
CA SER A 357 -15.49 2.11 -5.24
C SER A 357 -16.48 1.85 -6.38
N HIS A 358 -16.05 1.17 -7.46
CA HIS A 358 -16.88 0.91 -8.63
C HIS A 358 -18.11 0.04 -8.33
N GLY A 359 -17.97 -0.89 -7.38
CA GLY A 359 -19.06 -1.77 -6.95
C GLY A 359 -20.00 -1.19 -5.90
N LEU A 360 -19.81 0.08 -5.50
CA LEU A 360 -20.58 0.69 -4.42
C LEU A 360 -21.69 1.58 -4.98
N THR A 361 -22.86 1.54 -4.34
CA THR A 361 -23.91 2.56 -4.51
C THR A 361 -23.52 3.86 -3.79
N PRO A 362 -24.18 5.00 -4.07
CA PRO A 362 -23.90 6.25 -3.36
C PRO A 362 -24.01 6.14 -1.82
N ALA A 363 -25.02 5.42 -1.33
CA ALA A 363 -25.21 5.19 0.10
C ALA A 363 -24.07 4.34 0.69
N GLN A 364 -23.65 3.27 0.01
CA GLN A 364 -22.53 2.43 0.43
C GLN A 364 -21.19 3.18 0.39
N PHE A 365 -21.02 4.09 -0.56
CA PHE A 365 -19.84 4.95 -0.60
C PHE A 365 -19.83 5.96 0.56
N TYR A 366 -20.98 6.55 0.91
CA TYR A 366 -21.10 7.35 2.12
C TYR A 366 -20.74 6.54 3.38
N GLU A 367 -21.25 5.32 3.53
CA GLU A 367 -20.91 4.43 4.65
C GLU A 367 -19.41 4.13 4.70
N LYS A 368 -18.77 3.94 3.54
CA LYS A 368 -17.32 3.79 3.44
C LYS A 368 -16.60 5.05 3.95
N LEU A 369 -17.00 6.25 3.53
CA LEU A 369 -16.43 7.50 4.04
C LEU A 369 -16.67 7.67 5.54
N GLN A 370 -17.86 7.31 6.04
CA GLN A 370 -18.19 7.35 7.46
C GLN A 370 -17.32 6.39 8.29
N ALA A 371 -17.05 5.19 7.78
CA ALA A 371 -16.15 4.24 8.42
C ALA A 371 -14.72 4.80 8.50
N ARG A 372 -14.24 5.40 7.40
CA ARG A 372 -12.92 6.06 7.35
C ARG A 372 -12.84 7.26 8.29
N TYR A 373 -13.86 8.11 8.32
CA TYR A 373 -14.00 9.24 9.25
C TYR A 373 -13.93 8.82 10.72
N ASN A 374 -14.56 7.69 11.06
CA ASN A 374 -14.55 7.18 12.44
C ASN A 374 -13.19 6.56 12.80
N ALA A 375 -12.56 5.85 11.87
CA ALA A 375 -11.37 5.04 12.13
C ALA A 375 -10.04 5.80 11.98
N ASN A 376 -9.94 6.79 11.10
CA ASN A 376 -8.68 7.44 10.73
C ASN A 376 -8.73 8.95 11.06
N ALA A 377 -7.74 9.44 11.80
CA ALA A 377 -7.69 10.85 12.23
C ALA A 377 -7.41 11.83 11.06
N THR A 378 -6.58 11.42 10.10
CA THR A 378 -6.26 12.19 8.89
C THR A 378 -7.50 12.31 8.01
N ASP A 379 -8.16 11.19 7.69
CA ASP A 379 -9.39 11.18 6.89
C ASP A 379 -10.49 11.99 7.59
N ARG A 380 -10.59 11.89 8.92
CA ARG A 380 -11.54 12.68 9.72
C ARG A 380 -11.27 14.18 9.61
N ALA A 381 -10.02 14.60 9.73
CA ALA A 381 -9.63 15.99 9.61
C ALA A 381 -9.91 16.51 8.19
N TYR A 382 -9.56 15.73 7.18
CA TYR A 382 -9.78 16.06 5.78
C TYR A 382 -11.26 16.18 5.42
N LEU A 383 -12.08 15.18 5.75
CA LEU A 383 -13.52 15.20 5.47
C LEU A 383 -14.21 16.35 6.21
N ASN A 384 -13.78 16.68 7.43
CA ASN A 384 -14.26 17.88 8.12
C ASN A 384 -13.86 19.18 7.43
N TYR A 385 -12.61 19.29 6.97
CA TYR A 385 -12.15 20.44 6.22
C TYR A 385 -12.91 20.60 4.89
N LEU A 386 -13.08 19.51 4.15
CA LEU A 386 -13.81 19.46 2.89
C LEU A 386 -15.27 19.91 3.08
N PHE A 387 -15.99 19.31 4.03
CA PHE A 387 -17.39 19.64 4.26
C PHE A 387 -17.58 21.05 4.85
N LYS A 388 -16.69 21.52 5.72
CA LYS A 388 -16.72 22.93 6.15
C LYS A 388 -16.50 23.90 5.01
N SER A 389 -15.57 23.59 4.12
CA SER A 389 -15.31 24.37 2.91
C SER A 389 -16.52 24.38 1.97
N MET A 390 -17.29 23.29 1.92
CA MET A 390 -18.56 23.17 1.20
C MET A 390 -19.75 23.92 1.87
N GLY A 391 -19.55 24.50 3.06
CA GLY A 391 -20.57 25.27 3.77
C GLY A 391 -21.33 24.51 4.86
N TYR A 392 -20.90 23.30 5.22
CA TYR A 392 -21.50 22.53 6.32
C TYR A 392 -20.88 22.91 7.67
N ALA A 393 -21.71 23.36 8.61
CA ALA A 393 -21.24 23.95 9.86
C ALA A 393 -20.45 22.96 10.74
N ASN A 394 -20.91 21.71 10.82
CA ASN A 394 -20.30 20.66 11.64
C ASN A 394 -19.34 19.77 10.84
N GLY A 395 -18.96 20.18 9.62
CA GLY A 395 -18.10 19.37 8.76
C GLY A 395 -18.78 18.09 8.30
N PHE A 396 -18.06 16.97 8.30
CA PHE A 396 -18.57 15.71 7.76
C PHE A 396 -19.73 15.13 8.59
N THR A 397 -19.89 15.57 9.85
CA THR A 397 -21.04 15.16 10.67
C THR A 397 -22.38 15.61 10.10
N ASP A 398 -22.42 16.64 9.24
CA ASP A 398 -23.65 17.04 8.54
C ASP A 398 -23.92 16.21 7.27
N ALA A 399 -22.98 15.36 6.86
CA ALA A 399 -23.11 14.54 5.67
C ALA A 399 -24.19 13.45 5.83
N ASN A 400 -24.86 13.09 4.74
CA ASN A 400 -25.75 11.94 4.70
C ASN A 400 -25.75 11.29 3.31
N ALA A 401 -26.22 10.04 3.24
CA ALA A 401 -26.25 9.25 2.01
C ALA A 401 -27.00 9.92 0.85
N GLY A 402 -28.04 10.72 1.13
CA GLY A 402 -28.84 11.42 0.11
C GLY A 402 -28.09 12.55 -0.60
N MET A 403 -26.92 12.97 -0.10
CA MET A 403 -26.08 13.98 -0.74
C MET A 403 -25.29 13.44 -1.95
N PHE A 404 -25.17 12.11 -2.06
CA PHE A 404 -24.34 11.47 -3.05
C PHE A 404 -25.19 10.98 -4.22
N SER A 405 -24.79 11.32 -5.44
CA SER A 405 -25.35 10.77 -6.67
C SER A 405 -24.24 10.24 -7.58
N GLU A 406 -24.56 9.44 -8.58
CA GLU A 406 -23.56 8.95 -9.55
C GLU A 406 -23.49 9.87 -10.76
N GLU A 407 -22.27 10.08 -11.27
CA GLU A 407 -22.04 10.84 -12.49
C GLU A 407 -20.88 10.24 -13.28
N VAL A 408 -20.90 10.41 -14.61
CA VAL A 408 -19.74 10.19 -15.46
C VAL A 408 -19.29 11.52 -16.01
N LEU A 409 -18.10 11.98 -15.61
CA LEU A 409 -17.55 13.25 -16.08
C LEU A 409 -17.22 13.17 -17.59
N PRO A 410 -17.38 14.27 -18.36
CA PRO A 410 -16.98 14.33 -19.76
C PRO A 410 -15.48 14.06 -19.98
N VAL A 411 -15.12 13.65 -21.20
CA VAL A 411 -13.71 13.54 -21.60
C VAL A 411 -13.09 14.93 -21.60
N GLY A 412 -11.88 15.05 -21.06
CA GLY A 412 -11.15 16.32 -21.01
C GLY A 412 -11.51 17.22 -19.83
N THR A 413 -12.40 16.77 -18.92
CA THR A 413 -12.68 17.50 -17.68
C THR A 413 -11.39 17.72 -16.89
N SER A 414 -11.17 18.98 -16.51
CA SER A 414 -10.01 19.41 -15.73
C SER A 414 -10.44 20.01 -14.40
N GLY A 415 -9.50 20.08 -13.45
CA GLY A 415 -9.76 20.62 -12.13
C GLY A 415 -8.78 20.14 -11.08
N MET A 416 -9.07 20.45 -9.81
CA MET A 416 -8.22 20.02 -8.70
C MET A 416 -8.56 18.57 -8.35
N LEU A 417 -7.61 17.68 -8.61
CA LEU A 417 -7.74 16.25 -8.35
C LEU A 417 -6.92 15.91 -7.10
N GLY A 418 -7.55 15.22 -6.14
CA GLY A 418 -6.88 14.73 -4.95
C GLY A 418 -5.98 13.53 -5.26
N LEU A 419 -4.98 13.26 -4.41
CA LEU A 419 -4.00 12.21 -4.60
C LEU A 419 -3.43 11.66 -3.29
N GLY A 420 -3.57 10.34 -3.13
CA GLY A 420 -2.97 9.55 -2.05
C GLY A 420 -3.59 9.78 -0.67
N GLU A 421 -3.26 8.92 0.28
CA GLU A 421 -3.84 8.92 1.63
C GLU A 421 -3.56 10.21 2.44
N ALA A 422 -2.62 11.05 2.00
CA ALA A 422 -2.33 12.36 2.58
C ALA A 422 -3.23 13.50 2.08
N HIS A 423 -4.19 13.20 1.18
CA HIS A 423 -5.15 14.18 0.64
C HIS A 423 -4.50 15.40 -0.04
N HIS A 424 -3.37 15.18 -0.72
CA HIS A 424 -2.77 16.19 -1.57
C HIS A 424 -3.67 16.47 -2.77
N TYR A 425 -3.43 17.55 -3.50
CA TYR A 425 -4.22 17.92 -4.67
C TYR A 425 -3.35 18.54 -5.76
N GLU A 426 -3.65 18.20 -7.01
CA GLU A 426 -2.90 18.60 -8.20
C GLU A 426 -3.87 19.01 -9.31
N TYR A 427 -3.56 20.11 -10.01
CA TYR A 427 -4.37 20.56 -11.14
C TYR A 427 -4.18 19.61 -12.33
N SER A 428 -5.23 18.86 -12.66
CA SER A 428 -5.15 17.71 -13.56
C SER A 428 -6.28 17.68 -14.58
N VAL A 429 -6.06 16.97 -15.69
CA VAL A 429 -7.10 16.55 -16.65
C VAL A 429 -7.33 15.06 -16.50
N LEU A 430 -8.59 14.66 -16.41
CA LEU A 430 -8.99 13.27 -16.26
C LEU A 430 -8.68 12.43 -17.53
N PRO A 431 -8.39 11.13 -17.36
CA PRO A 431 -8.14 10.23 -18.48
C PRO A 431 -9.38 10.04 -19.36
N SER A 432 -9.17 9.62 -20.61
CA SER A 432 -10.24 9.34 -21.57
C SER A 432 -11.01 8.04 -21.33
N SER A 433 -10.65 7.25 -20.33
CA SER A 433 -11.35 6.02 -19.94
C SER A 433 -12.66 6.33 -19.19
N ASP A 434 -13.78 5.79 -19.65
CA ASP A 434 -15.09 5.98 -19.00
C ASP A 434 -15.08 5.50 -17.55
N ARG A 435 -14.44 4.34 -17.29
CA ARG A 435 -14.30 3.78 -15.95
C ARG A 435 -13.65 4.79 -14.99
N ASP A 436 -12.60 5.47 -15.43
CA ASP A 436 -11.87 6.42 -14.60
C ASP A 436 -12.59 7.76 -14.43
N ARG A 437 -13.64 8.02 -15.21
CA ARG A 437 -14.46 9.24 -15.09
C ARG A 437 -15.78 9.02 -14.36
N GLN A 438 -16.09 7.78 -13.97
CA GLN A 438 -17.21 7.52 -13.07
C GLN A 438 -16.88 8.05 -11.68
N ALA A 439 -17.83 8.77 -11.07
CA ALA A 439 -17.65 9.41 -9.78
C ALA A 439 -18.95 9.43 -8.98
N PHE A 440 -18.81 9.65 -7.67
CA PHE A 440 -19.91 10.11 -6.82
C PHE A 440 -19.90 11.63 -6.76
N ARG A 441 -20.97 12.25 -7.25
CA ARG A 441 -21.20 13.69 -7.22
C ARG A 441 -21.83 14.10 -5.90
N ILE A 442 -21.37 15.23 -5.35
CA ILE A 442 -21.98 15.93 -4.22
C ILE A 442 -22.18 17.38 -4.62
N GLN A 443 -23.40 17.89 -4.42
CA GLN A 443 -23.68 19.33 -4.51
C GLN A 443 -23.56 19.94 -3.12
N SER A 444 -22.66 20.90 -2.96
CA SER A 444 -22.38 21.52 -1.68
C SER A 444 -23.45 22.54 -1.27
N ALA A 445 -23.52 22.85 0.03
CA ALA A 445 -24.43 23.87 0.56
C ALA A 445 -24.13 25.28 0.01
N ASN A 446 -22.89 25.56 -0.37
CA ASN A 446 -22.50 26.83 -1.00
C ASN A 446 -22.63 26.86 -2.53
N GLY A 447 -23.23 25.83 -3.15
CA GLY A 447 -23.53 25.78 -4.59
C GLY A 447 -22.40 25.25 -5.48
N SER A 448 -21.25 24.93 -4.91
CA SER A 448 -20.18 24.19 -5.61
C SER A 448 -20.57 22.72 -5.86
N VAL A 449 -19.85 22.08 -6.77
CA VAL A 449 -19.99 20.65 -7.06
C VAL A 449 -18.65 19.99 -6.85
N ILE A 450 -18.63 18.90 -6.07
CA ILE A 450 -17.44 18.08 -5.92
C ILE A 450 -17.74 16.65 -6.35
N HIS A 451 -16.68 15.91 -6.63
CA HIS A 451 -16.75 14.53 -7.06
C HIS A 451 -15.78 13.67 -6.24
N PHE A 452 -16.14 12.42 -6.03
CA PHE A 452 -15.23 11.37 -5.59
C PHE A 452 -15.12 10.32 -6.70
N MET A 453 -13.96 10.22 -7.33
CA MET A 453 -13.71 9.33 -8.47
C MET A 453 -13.82 7.87 -8.05
N LYS A 454 -14.66 7.06 -8.72
CA LYS A 454 -14.91 5.66 -8.32
C LYS A 454 -13.67 4.78 -8.39
N THR A 455 -12.72 5.03 -9.31
CA THR A 455 -11.51 4.21 -9.46
C THR A 455 -10.58 4.29 -8.24
N CYS A 456 -10.51 5.44 -7.56
CA CYS A 456 -9.48 5.69 -6.54
C CYS A 456 -10.02 6.32 -5.26
N GLY A 457 -11.30 6.69 -5.24
CA GLY A 457 -11.90 7.48 -4.20
C GLY A 457 -11.42 8.94 -4.18
N ASN A 458 -10.65 9.38 -5.18
CA ASN A 458 -10.03 10.71 -5.10
C ASN A 458 -11.07 11.82 -5.25
N TYR A 459 -10.92 12.87 -4.46
CA TYR A 459 -11.62 14.12 -4.60
C TYR A 459 -11.35 14.75 -5.97
N MET A 460 -12.35 15.38 -6.54
CA MET A 460 -12.23 16.17 -7.75
C MET A 460 -13.12 17.40 -7.68
N TYR A 461 -12.52 18.57 -7.89
CA TYR A 461 -13.21 19.84 -8.12
C TYR A 461 -13.24 20.13 -9.62
N ALA A 462 -14.27 19.65 -10.32
CA ALA A 462 -14.38 19.78 -11.76
C ALA A 462 -14.68 21.22 -12.21
N CYS A 463 -14.05 21.64 -13.30
CA CYS A 463 -14.24 22.95 -13.91
C CYS A 463 -15.16 22.87 -15.13
N ASN A 464 -15.89 23.96 -15.39
CA ASN A 464 -16.67 24.16 -16.62
C ASN A 464 -15.81 24.23 -17.89
#